data_AF-A0A2M8L7F3-F1
#
_entry.id   AF-A0A2M8L7F3-F1
#
_cell.length_a   1.000
_cell.length_b   1.000
_cell.length_c   1.000
_cell.angle_alpha   90.00
_cell.angle_beta   90.00
_cell.angle_gamma   90.00
#
_symmetry.space_group_name_H-M   'P 1'
#
loop_
_entity.id
_entity.type
_entity.pdbx_description
1 polymer ?
#
loop_
_entity_poly.entity_id
_entity_poly.type
_entity_poly.pdbx_seq_one_letter_code
_entity_poly.pdbx_strand_id
1 'polypeptide(L)'
;MITVQQKFEKKPVAIVAGGAGCLGSFLCEALILNGCRVICLDKLSVGRKENLQKIFSSPDFSFFKHDLAKPFAFQDDVAFIFNLAVFPQSSQNLLGLAGRTGAKYLEVRGLGDRQAMAFGQVNARVVYVRDVYGPRMNLDRQSLTVSLFKAAIFGFPLKLPGDGLVKVYPTFVADVIYGITKAMFGAGTDGQQLALFERQGVSALTLAKKLQAKSSRELKIERQSGAKKLTDDLFSNQLKFSAEWHSQTLLDEGIERTLKFFAGRKRAALPPEQEASLLTSLPPVVGQPRRSGPLVFLALAVLIFLAPFLFLMTDFFWGGYHLQKSQQAVLDLDLKTAKRSAQKSTKSFVRLQKGLGYFAPFFELLGQRKIYQQGNQIISLAKISTDGLAHLGEVGETMEDLAGFVLKDEAGDLAALTSQMAADFDYSYRQFSLVQAELEKTQTTVWLARFGRWQQQLPAIRQLLGDAKALVLTLPELTGGRQKKTYLVLLQNNHELRPTGGFIGSFALVTFDRGRLVDFEVQDVYNADGQLKGHVEPPAALKKYLGEANWWLRDSNWDPDFPTSAQRAAWFLQKETGRSVNGVLASNLFLAQQLLTAAGEIQLPDFDEKITAANLFDRAEYYAEVGFFP
;
A
#
# COMPACT_ATOMS: atom_id res chain seq x y z
N MET A 1 25.64 27.93 44.86
CA MET A 1 26.41 26.88 44.14
C MET A 1 25.55 26.39 42.99
N ILE A 2 25.87 26.80 41.77
CA ILE A 2 25.23 26.27 40.56
C ILE A 2 26.19 25.22 40.01
N THR A 3 25.90 23.95 40.26
CA THR A 3 26.62 22.84 39.64
C THR A 3 26.03 22.62 38.25
N VAL A 4 26.57 23.30 37.25
CA VAL A 4 26.31 22.94 35.85
C VAL A 4 27.06 21.64 35.59
N GLN A 5 26.37 20.50 35.75
CA GLN A 5 26.80 19.27 35.11
C GLN A 5 26.65 19.48 33.59
N GLN A 6 27.72 19.89 32.91
CA GLN A 6 27.86 19.62 31.49
C GLN A 6 27.89 18.10 31.32
N LYS A 7 26.71 17.50 31.10
CA LYS A 7 26.63 16.23 30.38
C LYS A 7 27.28 16.50 29.02
N PHE A 8 28.48 15.98 28.78
CA PHE A 8 28.98 15.84 27.42
C PHE A 8 27.97 14.96 26.69
N GLU A 9 27.05 15.56 25.94
CA GLU A 9 26.07 14.83 25.16
C GLU A 9 26.83 13.91 24.18
N LYS A 10 26.54 12.62 24.24
CA LYS A 10 27.11 11.62 23.33
C LYS A 10 26.75 12.02 21.89
N LYS A 11 27.75 12.15 21.01
CA LYS A 11 27.52 12.51 19.59
C LYS A 11 26.50 11.56 18.95
N PRO A 12 25.53 12.06 18.17
CA PRO A 12 24.55 11.21 17.51
C PRO A 12 25.23 10.30 16.48
N VAL A 13 24.82 9.04 16.43
CA VAL A 13 25.38 8.06 15.50
C VAL A 13 24.56 8.02 14.21
N ALA A 14 25.24 8.17 13.08
CA ALA A 14 24.66 8.11 11.74
C ALA A 14 25.20 6.91 10.95
N ILE A 15 24.31 6.05 10.46
CA ILE A 15 24.66 4.96 9.55
C ILE A 15 24.55 5.44 8.11
N VAL A 16 25.60 5.23 7.31
CA VAL A 16 25.61 5.49 5.87
C VAL A 16 25.87 4.19 5.12
N ALA A 17 24.79 3.60 4.61
CA ALA A 17 24.82 2.43 3.74
C ALA A 17 25.14 2.84 2.30
N GLY A 18 26.16 2.25 1.69
CA GLY A 18 26.72 2.71 0.41
C GLY A 18 27.67 3.91 0.56
N GLY A 19 28.26 4.08 1.75
CA GLY A 19 29.09 5.24 2.09
C GLY A 19 30.39 5.36 1.31
N ALA A 20 30.89 4.30 0.66
CA ALA A 20 32.11 4.39 -0.16
C ALA A 20 31.84 4.83 -1.62
N GLY A 21 30.57 5.08 -1.97
CA GLY A 21 30.16 5.66 -3.25
C GLY A 21 30.45 7.17 -3.35
N CYS A 22 30.14 7.76 -4.51
CA CYS A 22 30.31 9.21 -4.75
C CYS A 22 29.54 10.03 -3.70
N LEU A 23 28.19 9.93 -3.70
CA LEU A 23 27.33 10.60 -2.73
C LEU A 23 27.65 10.19 -1.28
N GLY A 24 27.80 8.88 -1.04
CA GLY A 24 28.07 8.35 0.30
C GLY A 24 29.30 8.98 0.95
N SER A 25 30.40 9.13 0.21
CA SER A 25 31.64 9.67 0.78
C SER A 25 31.53 11.14 1.18
N PHE A 26 30.83 11.95 0.37
CA PHE A 26 30.55 13.35 0.71
C PHE A 26 29.55 13.48 1.85
N LEU A 27 28.56 12.58 1.92
CA LEU A 27 27.61 12.57 3.02
C LEU A 27 28.31 12.22 4.34
N CYS A 28 29.21 11.23 4.35
CA CYS A 28 30.01 10.90 5.53
C CYS A 28 30.85 12.10 5.99
N GLU A 29 31.52 12.80 5.06
CA GLU A 29 32.25 14.04 5.35
C GLU A 29 31.36 15.12 5.95
N ALA A 30 30.21 15.38 5.34
CA ALA A 30 29.26 16.39 5.81
C ALA A 30 28.72 16.05 7.22
N LEU A 31 28.38 14.79 7.49
CA LEU A 31 27.85 14.37 8.79
C LEU A 31 28.90 14.51 9.91
N ILE A 32 30.17 14.17 9.66
CA ILE A 32 31.26 14.36 10.62
C ILE A 32 31.46 15.84 10.92
N LEU A 33 31.47 16.69 9.89
CA LEU A 33 31.59 18.14 10.05
C LEU A 33 30.42 18.75 10.83
N ASN A 34 29.25 18.12 10.78
CA ASN A 34 28.06 18.51 11.55
C ASN A 34 27.94 17.78 12.91
N GLY A 35 29.03 17.15 13.39
CA GLY A 35 29.11 16.61 14.75
C GLY A 35 28.58 15.19 14.96
N CYS A 36 28.24 14.46 13.89
CA CYS A 36 27.83 13.06 13.99
C CYS A 36 29.03 12.11 14.04
N ARG A 37 28.89 11.01 14.79
CA ARG A 37 29.75 9.84 14.62
C ARG A 37 29.17 8.99 13.49
N VAL A 38 29.98 8.69 12.46
CA VAL A 38 29.52 8.04 11.23
C VAL A 38 30.00 6.60 11.14
N ILE A 39 29.03 5.70 10.93
CA ILE A 39 29.26 4.29 10.63
C ILE A 39 28.96 4.05 9.14
N CYS A 40 29.99 3.82 8.35
CA CYS A 40 29.88 3.54 6.92
C CYS A 40 29.82 2.02 6.66
N LEU A 41 28.76 1.57 5.98
CA LEU A 41 28.58 0.17 5.54
C LEU A 41 28.67 0.09 4.02
N ASP A 42 29.65 -0.63 3.48
CA ASP A 42 29.78 -0.80 2.03
C ASP A 42 30.49 -2.12 1.67
N LYS A 43 29.94 -2.88 0.72
CA LYS A 43 30.58 -4.12 0.23
C LYS A 43 31.67 -3.87 -0.81
N LEU A 44 31.85 -2.63 -1.25
CA LEU A 44 32.80 -2.18 -2.27
C LEU A 44 32.56 -2.81 -3.64
N SER A 45 31.29 -3.06 -4.00
CA SER A 45 30.93 -3.56 -5.34
C SER A 45 31.04 -2.48 -6.41
N VAL A 46 30.74 -1.23 -6.05
CA VAL A 46 30.79 -0.04 -6.92
C VAL A 46 31.53 1.11 -6.23
N GLY A 47 31.47 1.17 -4.89
CA GLY A 47 32.23 2.11 -4.07
C GLY A 47 33.72 1.78 -4.00
N ARG A 48 34.52 2.78 -3.60
CA ARG A 48 35.98 2.73 -3.57
C ARG A 48 36.48 3.23 -2.22
N LYS A 49 37.38 2.50 -1.56
CA LYS A 49 37.94 2.93 -0.27
C LYS A 49 38.66 4.27 -0.38
N GLU A 50 39.23 4.54 -1.54
CA GLU A 50 39.92 5.80 -1.86
C GLU A 50 39.01 7.02 -1.66
N ASN A 51 37.70 6.88 -1.87
CA ASN A 51 36.74 7.96 -1.66
C ASN A 51 36.64 8.40 -0.19
N LEU A 52 36.98 7.50 0.75
CA LEU A 52 36.89 7.72 2.19
C LEU A 52 38.22 8.17 2.82
N GLN A 53 39.31 8.26 2.05
CA GLN A 53 40.66 8.53 2.58
C GLN A 53 40.73 9.76 3.47
N LYS A 54 40.01 10.83 3.13
CA LYS A 54 40.01 12.09 3.89
C LYS A 54 39.47 11.96 5.32
N ILE A 55 38.54 11.03 5.54
CA ILE A 55 37.86 10.85 6.83
C ILE A 55 38.25 9.56 7.52
N PHE A 56 39.08 8.73 6.89
CA PHE A 56 39.46 7.42 7.40
C PHE A 56 40.24 7.51 8.72
N SER A 57 40.96 8.62 8.95
CA SER A 57 41.69 8.91 10.20
C SER A 57 40.86 9.67 11.24
N SER A 58 39.61 10.04 10.94
CA SER A 58 38.76 10.74 11.89
C SER A 58 38.34 9.81 13.04
N PRO A 59 38.46 10.23 14.31
CA PRO A 59 37.98 9.43 15.45
C PRO A 59 36.46 9.22 15.42
N ASP A 60 35.73 10.08 14.71
CA ASP A 60 34.28 10.01 14.56
C ASP A 60 33.84 9.16 13.37
N PHE A 61 34.75 8.49 12.67
CA PHE A 61 34.43 7.65 11.51
C PHE A 61 34.78 6.18 11.73
N SER A 62 33.88 5.29 11.30
CA SER A 62 34.13 3.85 11.31
C SER A 62 33.64 3.23 10.01
N PHE A 63 34.49 2.44 9.35
CA PHE A 63 34.15 1.74 8.11
C PHE A 63 34.03 0.23 8.35
N PHE A 64 32.92 -0.34 7.92
CA PHE A 64 32.70 -1.78 7.91
C PHE A 64 32.43 -2.27 6.49
N LYS A 65 33.27 -3.20 6.02
CA LYS A 65 33.04 -3.90 4.76
C LYS A 65 31.93 -4.93 4.97
N HIS A 66 30.69 -4.55 4.66
CA HIS A 66 29.51 -5.39 4.94
C HIS A 66 28.56 -5.45 3.74
N ASP A 67 28.01 -6.64 3.49
CA ASP A 67 26.92 -6.81 2.54
C ASP A 67 25.59 -6.68 3.28
N LEU A 68 24.82 -5.64 2.97
CA LEU A 68 23.55 -5.34 3.62
C LEU A 68 22.47 -6.42 3.39
N ALA A 69 22.69 -7.37 2.47
CA ALA A 69 21.86 -8.56 2.36
C ALA A 69 22.00 -9.50 3.57
N LYS A 70 23.15 -9.46 4.26
CA LYS A 70 23.44 -10.26 5.44
C LYS A 70 23.01 -9.52 6.72
N PRO A 71 22.53 -10.23 7.76
CA PRO A 71 22.18 -9.64 9.04
C PRO A 71 23.34 -8.84 9.68
N PHE A 72 23.02 -7.78 10.40
CA PHE A 72 23.94 -6.98 11.20
C PHE A 72 23.22 -6.40 12.42
N ALA A 73 23.97 -6.10 13.48
CA ALA A 73 23.46 -5.51 14.71
C ALA A 73 24.40 -4.39 15.18
N PHE A 74 23.84 -3.37 15.83
CA PHE A 74 24.59 -2.28 16.44
C PHE A 74 24.27 -2.23 17.93
N GLN A 75 25.30 -2.00 18.74
CA GLN A 75 25.16 -1.74 20.18
C GLN A 75 25.00 -0.24 20.48
N ASP A 76 25.38 0.61 19.53
CA ASP A 76 25.26 2.06 19.64
C ASP A 76 23.81 2.51 19.38
N ASP A 77 23.41 3.56 20.08
CA ASP A 77 22.12 4.24 19.87
C ASP A 77 22.18 5.05 18.57
N VAL A 78 21.50 4.55 17.54
CA VAL A 78 21.54 5.07 16.16
C VAL A 78 20.47 6.14 16.00
N ALA A 79 20.87 7.38 15.73
CA ALA A 79 19.94 8.49 15.53
C ALA A 79 19.47 8.60 14.07
N PHE A 80 20.38 8.33 13.12
CA PHE A 80 20.16 8.60 11.70
C PHE A 80 20.57 7.43 10.82
N ILE A 81 19.76 7.08 9.83
CA ILE A 81 20.07 6.03 8.85
C ILE A 81 19.89 6.58 7.44
N PHE A 82 20.96 6.55 6.65
CA PHE A 82 20.99 6.92 5.24
C PHE A 82 21.25 5.68 4.38
N ASN A 83 20.29 5.29 3.56
CA ASN A 83 20.40 4.17 2.63
C ASN A 83 20.65 4.66 1.20
N LEU A 84 21.88 4.53 0.72
CA LEU A 84 22.31 4.86 -0.66
C LEU A 84 22.66 3.61 -1.49
N ALA A 85 22.74 2.43 -0.88
CA ALA A 85 23.04 1.18 -1.59
C ALA A 85 21.80 0.57 -2.27
N VAL A 86 20.61 0.95 -1.80
CA VAL A 86 19.24 0.63 -2.23
C VAL A 86 19.10 -0.61 -3.13
N PHE A 87 18.64 -1.67 -2.49
CA PHE A 87 18.04 -2.88 -3.05
C PHE A 87 17.08 -3.47 -2.01
N PRO A 88 16.10 -4.30 -2.37
CA PRO A 88 14.98 -4.68 -1.48
C PRO A 88 15.41 -5.13 -0.08
N GLN A 89 16.42 -6.00 0.02
CA GLN A 89 16.90 -6.50 1.30
C GLN A 89 17.60 -5.43 2.16
N SER A 90 18.36 -4.51 1.54
CA SER A 90 18.99 -3.41 2.28
C SER A 90 17.96 -2.47 2.91
N SER A 91 16.90 -2.13 2.16
CA SER A 91 15.83 -1.25 2.63
C SER A 91 15.05 -1.93 3.76
N GLN A 92 14.71 -3.21 3.63
CA GLN A 92 14.04 -3.97 4.68
C GLN A 92 14.88 -4.04 5.98
N ASN A 93 16.17 -4.38 5.86
CA ASN A 93 17.05 -4.56 7.02
C ASN A 93 17.29 -3.23 7.77
N LEU A 94 17.54 -2.15 7.03
CA LEU A 94 17.80 -0.83 7.61
C LEU A 94 16.53 -0.17 8.16
N LEU A 95 15.39 -0.35 7.50
CA LEU A 95 14.11 0.14 8.01
C LEU A 95 13.68 -0.62 9.28
N GLY A 96 13.93 -1.94 9.33
CA GLY A 96 13.73 -2.72 10.56
C GLY A 96 14.63 -2.27 11.70
N LEU A 97 15.87 -1.86 11.42
CA LEU A 97 16.74 -1.23 12.42
C LEU A 97 16.17 0.12 12.89
N ALA A 98 15.70 0.95 11.95
CA ALA A 98 15.08 2.24 12.27
C ALA A 98 13.87 2.07 13.20
N GLY A 99 12.99 1.11 12.91
CA GLY A 99 11.82 0.82 13.76
C GLY A 99 12.17 0.35 15.16
N ARG A 100 13.28 -0.37 15.35
CA ARG A 100 13.74 -0.81 16.68
C ARG A 100 14.46 0.27 17.49
N THR A 101 15.11 1.22 16.81
CA THR A 101 15.95 2.26 17.44
C THR A 101 15.25 3.60 17.54
N GLY A 102 14.14 3.79 16.83
CA GLY A 102 13.53 5.12 16.64
C GLY A 102 14.33 6.02 15.69
N ALA A 103 15.34 5.48 14.99
CA ALA A 103 16.19 6.27 14.10
C ALA A 103 15.39 6.88 12.95
N LYS A 104 15.76 8.12 12.61
CA LYS A 104 15.28 8.82 11.42
C LYS A 104 15.86 8.17 10.15
N TYR A 105 15.01 7.73 9.23
CA TYR A 105 15.40 6.98 8.03
C TYR A 105 15.31 7.81 6.74
N LEU A 106 16.34 7.78 5.87
CA LEU A 106 16.31 8.38 4.54
C LEU A 106 16.84 7.42 3.50
N GLU A 107 16.13 7.32 2.38
CA GLU A 107 16.54 6.50 1.24
C GLU A 107 16.77 7.34 -0.01
N VAL A 108 17.91 7.13 -0.68
CA VAL A 108 18.26 7.84 -1.93
C VAL A 108 18.04 6.91 -3.11
N ARG A 109 17.09 7.27 -3.98
CA ARG A 109 16.67 6.45 -5.13
C ARG A 109 16.90 7.14 -6.46
N GLY A 110 17.12 6.34 -7.50
CA GLY A 110 16.99 6.81 -8.87
C GLY A 110 15.53 6.93 -9.27
N LEU A 111 15.18 7.90 -10.12
CA LEU A 111 13.80 8.16 -10.57
C LEU A 111 13.11 6.94 -11.24
N GLY A 112 13.87 5.96 -11.75
CA GLY A 112 13.35 4.73 -12.34
C GLY A 112 12.94 3.64 -11.33
N ASP A 113 13.24 3.82 -10.04
CA ASP A 113 13.02 2.81 -9.01
C ASP A 113 11.66 3.02 -8.31
N ARG A 114 10.59 2.46 -8.91
CA ARG A 114 9.18 2.63 -8.48
C ARG A 114 8.68 1.56 -7.50
N GLN A 115 9.52 1.07 -6.58
CA GLN A 115 9.00 0.21 -5.51
C GLN A 115 8.22 1.04 -4.48
N ALA A 116 6.89 0.87 -4.44
CA ALA A 116 6.06 1.36 -3.35
C ALA A 116 6.57 0.78 -2.03
N MET A 117 6.87 1.64 -1.07
CA MET A 117 7.30 1.23 0.27
C MET A 117 6.33 1.78 1.32
N ALA A 118 5.95 0.90 2.25
CA ALA A 118 5.28 1.30 3.48
C ALA A 118 6.37 1.48 4.54
N PHE A 119 6.52 2.69 5.08
CA PHE A 119 7.49 3.00 6.13
C PHE A 119 6.98 2.63 7.54
N GLY A 120 5.73 2.15 7.65
CA GLY A 120 5.11 1.86 8.95
C GLY A 120 5.03 3.13 9.80
N GLN A 121 5.43 3.02 11.07
CA GLN A 121 5.52 4.14 12.01
C GLN A 121 6.91 4.80 12.07
N VAL A 122 7.83 4.44 11.17
CA VAL A 122 9.20 4.99 11.16
C VAL A 122 9.19 6.40 10.56
N ASN A 123 9.86 7.35 11.21
CA ASN A 123 10.12 8.67 10.64
C ASN A 123 11.04 8.54 9.42
N ALA A 124 10.47 8.64 8.22
CA ALA A 124 11.12 8.20 6.99
C ALA A 124 10.86 9.15 5.81
N ARG A 125 11.86 9.32 4.93
CA ARG A 125 11.71 10.04 3.65
C ARG A 125 12.44 9.36 2.50
N VAL A 126 11.96 9.64 1.29
CA VAL A 126 12.62 9.21 0.05
C VAL A 126 13.10 10.42 -0.72
N VAL A 127 14.33 10.34 -1.18
CA VAL A 127 14.96 11.36 -2.02
C VAL A 127 15.25 10.76 -3.38
N TYR A 128 14.67 11.35 -4.43
CA TYR A 128 14.90 10.98 -5.81
C TYR A 128 15.98 11.86 -6.45
N VAL A 129 17.02 11.22 -6.97
CA VAL A 129 18.12 11.88 -7.68
C VAL A 129 18.17 11.42 -9.14
N ARG A 130 18.65 12.30 -10.03
CA ARG A 130 18.93 11.96 -11.44
C ARG A 130 20.44 11.95 -11.71
N ASP A 131 20.89 12.68 -12.73
CA ASP A 131 22.23 12.59 -13.30
C ASP A 131 23.24 13.29 -12.37
N VAL A 132 23.50 12.68 -11.22
CA VAL A 132 24.46 13.18 -10.24
C VAL A 132 25.86 13.14 -10.85
N TYR A 133 26.53 14.29 -10.87
CA TYR A 133 27.90 14.43 -11.37
C TYR A 133 28.76 15.20 -10.37
N GLY A 134 30.08 14.99 -10.44
CA GLY A 134 31.01 15.63 -9.52
C GLY A 134 32.30 14.85 -9.34
N PRO A 135 33.20 15.34 -8.47
CA PRO A 135 34.34 14.59 -7.97
C PRO A 135 33.92 13.19 -7.47
N ARG A 136 34.80 12.19 -7.57
CA ARG A 136 34.58 10.79 -7.11
C ARG A 136 33.45 10.02 -7.81
N MET A 137 32.78 10.59 -8.81
CA MET A 137 31.76 9.85 -9.57
C MET A 137 32.34 8.59 -10.23
N ASN A 138 31.54 7.52 -10.30
CA ASN A 138 31.95 6.30 -10.98
C ASN A 138 31.80 6.45 -12.50
N LEU A 139 32.92 6.45 -13.21
CA LEU A 139 32.99 6.57 -14.67
C LEU A 139 32.59 5.28 -15.42
N ASP A 140 32.31 4.19 -14.72
CA ASP A 140 31.86 2.93 -15.33
C ASP A 140 30.33 2.78 -15.30
N ARG A 141 29.62 3.75 -14.70
CA ARG A 141 28.15 3.78 -14.69
C ARG A 141 27.60 4.06 -16.08
N GLN A 142 26.65 3.25 -16.53
CA GLN A 142 25.96 3.43 -17.80
C GLN A 142 24.90 4.55 -17.68
N SER A 143 25.28 5.77 -18.04
CA SER A 143 24.41 6.96 -18.15
C SER A 143 24.98 7.88 -19.22
N LEU A 144 24.11 8.58 -19.96
CA LEU A 144 24.51 9.56 -20.97
C LEU A 144 25.34 10.71 -20.37
N THR A 145 24.95 11.20 -19.19
CA THR A 145 25.73 12.26 -18.51
C THR A 145 27.11 11.75 -18.13
N VAL A 146 27.19 10.54 -17.56
CA VAL A 146 28.49 9.95 -17.16
C VAL A 146 29.37 9.66 -18.39
N SER A 147 28.80 9.20 -19.51
CA SER A 147 29.57 8.93 -20.73
C SER A 147 30.13 10.22 -21.34
N LEU A 148 29.38 11.32 -21.33
CA LEU A 148 29.87 12.63 -21.77
C LEU A 148 31.00 13.16 -20.89
N PHE A 149 30.88 13.07 -19.57
CA PHE A 149 31.98 13.43 -18.67
C PHE A 149 33.20 12.51 -18.85
N LYS A 150 33.00 11.19 -18.99
CA LYS A 150 34.08 10.22 -19.25
C LYS A 150 34.82 10.58 -20.54
N ALA A 151 34.08 10.90 -21.59
CA ALA A 151 34.65 11.34 -22.86
C ALA A 151 35.45 12.65 -22.70
N ALA A 152 34.91 13.64 -21.96
CA ALA A 152 35.62 14.89 -21.71
C ALA A 152 36.92 14.69 -20.90
N ILE A 153 36.89 13.84 -19.87
CA ILE A 153 38.05 13.53 -19.01
C ILE A 153 39.17 12.85 -19.81
N PHE A 154 38.82 11.87 -20.65
CA PHE A 154 39.80 11.06 -21.37
C PHE A 154 40.09 11.54 -22.80
N GLY A 155 39.40 12.57 -23.29
CA GLY A 155 39.60 13.10 -24.65
C GLY A 155 38.93 12.27 -25.76
N PHE A 156 37.84 11.57 -25.47
CA PHE A 156 37.07 10.84 -26.49
C PHE A 156 36.03 11.74 -27.17
N PRO A 157 35.53 11.35 -28.35
CA PRO A 157 34.39 12.02 -28.96
C PRO A 157 33.16 12.01 -28.03
N LEU A 158 32.51 13.16 -27.91
CA LEU A 158 31.25 13.36 -27.20
C LEU A 158 30.10 12.84 -28.07
N LYS A 159 29.73 11.58 -27.84
CA LYS A 159 28.70 10.88 -28.63
C LYS A 159 27.29 11.22 -28.11
N LEU A 160 26.46 11.76 -29.00
CA LEU A 160 25.10 12.17 -28.72
C LEU A 160 24.08 11.29 -29.46
N PRO A 161 23.02 10.82 -28.79
CA PRO A 161 21.95 10.09 -29.45
C PRO A 161 21.11 11.02 -30.32
N GLY A 162 20.86 10.64 -31.58
CA GLY A 162 20.02 11.40 -32.50
C GLY A 162 20.53 12.82 -32.75
N ASP A 163 19.65 13.81 -32.65
CA ASP A 163 19.96 15.23 -32.80
C ASP A 163 20.70 15.85 -31.60
N GLY A 164 20.75 15.13 -30.47
CA GLY A 164 21.32 15.59 -29.19
C GLY A 164 20.35 16.42 -28.34
N LEU A 165 19.06 16.49 -28.70
CA LEU A 165 18.05 17.27 -27.97
C LEU A 165 17.46 16.55 -26.76
N VAL A 166 17.78 15.26 -26.55
CA VAL A 166 17.36 14.51 -25.36
C VAL A 166 17.74 15.25 -24.07
N LYS A 167 16.81 15.33 -23.12
CA LYS A 167 17.04 16.01 -21.85
C LYS A 167 17.88 15.16 -20.90
N VAL A 168 18.84 15.82 -20.27
CA VAL A 168 19.63 15.33 -19.13
C VAL A 168 19.44 16.28 -17.96
N TYR A 169 19.61 15.76 -16.75
CA TYR A 169 19.30 16.47 -15.51
C TYR A 169 20.54 16.51 -14.60
N PRO A 170 21.65 17.11 -15.08
CA PRO A 170 22.91 17.13 -14.35
C PRO A 170 22.74 17.89 -13.04
N THR A 171 22.93 17.21 -11.92
CA THR A 171 22.86 17.83 -10.59
C THR A 171 24.20 17.65 -9.88
N PHE A 172 24.80 18.74 -9.42
CA PHE A 172 26.13 18.68 -8.83
C PHE A 172 26.08 17.98 -7.46
N VAL A 173 27.08 17.15 -7.17
CA VAL A 173 27.10 16.30 -5.97
C VAL A 173 26.88 17.09 -4.67
N ALA A 174 27.45 18.30 -4.55
CA ALA A 174 27.29 19.11 -3.34
C ALA A 174 25.84 19.56 -3.09
N ASP A 175 25.11 19.94 -4.15
CA ASP A 175 23.71 20.33 -4.06
C ASP A 175 22.81 19.16 -3.64
N VAL A 176 23.14 17.95 -4.11
CA VAL A 176 22.45 16.72 -3.71
C VAL A 176 22.68 16.42 -2.23
N ILE A 177 23.91 16.56 -1.73
CA ILE A 177 24.22 16.37 -0.31
C ILE A 177 23.48 17.40 0.55
N TYR A 178 23.47 18.66 0.12
CA TYR A 178 22.69 19.70 0.79
C TYR A 178 21.19 19.32 0.85
N GLY A 179 20.61 18.88 -0.26
CA GLY A 179 19.22 18.42 -0.30
C GLY A 179 18.95 17.21 0.59
N ILE A 180 19.84 16.21 0.62
CA ILE A 180 19.73 15.04 1.50
C ILE A 180 19.75 15.46 2.98
N THR A 181 20.67 16.37 3.36
CA THR A 181 20.76 16.86 4.73
C THR A 181 19.51 17.65 5.12
N LYS A 182 19.02 18.54 4.26
CA LYS A 182 17.75 19.26 4.47
C LYS A 182 16.56 18.31 4.57
N ALA A 183 16.49 17.28 3.74
CA ALA A 183 15.44 16.27 3.81
C ALA A 183 15.47 15.50 5.14
N MET A 184 16.64 15.15 5.67
CA MET A 184 16.72 14.44 6.93
C MET A 184 16.43 15.33 8.15
N PHE A 185 16.97 16.53 8.18
CA PHE A 185 16.97 17.38 9.38
C PHE A 185 15.89 18.47 9.36
N GLY A 186 15.24 18.71 8.23
CA GLY A 186 14.16 19.68 8.07
C GLY A 186 12.91 19.31 8.87
N ALA A 187 12.16 20.31 9.29
CA ALA A 187 10.84 20.12 9.91
C ALA A 187 9.81 19.68 8.87
N GLY A 188 8.87 18.81 9.26
CA GLY A 188 7.76 18.38 8.39
C GLY A 188 8.14 17.49 7.21
N THR A 189 9.39 17.00 7.13
CA THR A 189 9.87 16.15 6.03
C THR A 189 9.53 14.66 6.20
N ASP A 190 8.89 14.29 7.31
CA ASP A 190 8.45 12.92 7.56
C ASP A 190 7.38 12.46 6.55
N GLY A 191 7.51 11.24 6.05
CA GLY A 191 6.68 10.66 5.00
C GLY A 191 6.86 11.28 3.62
N GLN A 192 7.74 12.28 3.46
CA GLN A 192 7.87 13.00 2.20
C GLN A 192 8.70 12.25 1.14
N GLN A 193 8.36 12.54 -0.11
CA GLN A 193 9.10 12.11 -1.30
C GLN A 193 9.58 13.35 -2.07
N LEU A 194 10.89 13.53 -2.15
CA LEU A 194 11.52 14.77 -2.62
C LEU A 194 12.38 14.51 -3.85
N ALA A 195 12.25 15.34 -4.88
CA ALA A 195 13.11 15.31 -6.06
C ALA A 195 14.26 16.33 -5.92
N LEU A 196 15.51 15.88 -6.03
CA LEU A 196 16.71 16.73 -5.99
C LEU A 196 17.35 16.83 -7.38
N PHE A 197 16.62 17.43 -8.32
CA PHE A 197 17.10 17.80 -9.65
C PHE A 197 16.20 18.88 -10.26
N GLU A 198 16.74 19.71 -11.16
CA GLU A 198 16.00 20.78 -11.81
C GLU A 198 14.92 20.26 -12.77
N ARG A 199 13.69 20.79 -12.70
CA ARG A 199 12.55 20.27 -13.50
C ARG A 199 12.74 20.44 -15.01
N GLN A 200 13.42 21.49 -15.46
CA GLN A 200 13.54 21.81 -16.89
C GLN A 200 14.59 20.96 -17.63
N GLY A 201 15.63 20.50 -16.91
CA GLY A 201 16.80 19.84 -17.48
C GLY A 201 17.51 20.66 -18.57
N VAL A 202 18.61 20.12 -19.09
CA VAL A 202 19.34 20.68 -20.25
C VAL A 202 19.41 19.64 -21.36
N SER A 203 19.55 20.05 -22.62
CA SER A 203 19.76 19.07 -23.69
C SER A 203 21.16 18.45 -23.56
N ALA A 204 21.31 17.20 -24.00
CA ALA A 204 22.61 16.53 -24.06
C ALA A 204 23.61 17.31 -24.92
N LEU A 205 23.14 17.98 -25.98
CA LEU A 205 23.94 18.90 -26.79
C LEU A 205 24.45 20.10 -26.00
N THR A 206 23.62 20.72 -25.15
CA THR A 206 24.05 21.84 -24.29
C THR A 206 25.13 21.40 -23.30
N LEU A 207 24.94 20.24 -22.66
CA LEU A 207 25.96 19.68 -21.76
C LEU A 207 27.26 19.36 -22.50
N ALA A 208 27.18 18.74 -23.68
CA ALA A 208 28.34 18.42 -24.50
C ALA A 208 29.12 19.67 -24.95
N LYS A 209 28.42 20.74 -25.37
CA LYS A 209 29.06 22.02 -25.73
C LYS A 209 29.77 22.66 -24.54
N LYS A 210 29.17 22.63 -23.35
CA LYS A 210 29.80 23.14 -22.12
C LYS A 210 31.04 22.33 -21.75
N LEU A 211 30.97 21.00 -21.85
CA LEU A 211 32.12 20.12 -21.65
C LEU A 211 33.24 20.36 -22.68
N GLN A 212 32.88 20.54 -23.95
CA GLN A 212 33.82 20.89 -25.02
C GLN A 212 34.54 22.21 -24.73
N ALA A 213 33.81 23.24 -24.31
CA ALA A 213 34.37 24.57 -24.02
C ALA A 213 35.27 24.60 -22.77
N LYS A 214 35.03 23.72 -21.80
CA LYS A 214 35.77 23.68 -20.51
C LYS A 214 36.83 22.59 -20.43
N SER A 215 36.90 21.71 -21.43
CA SER A 215 37.93 20.68 -21.50
C SER A 215 39.28 21.27 -21.91
N SER A 216 40.36 20.78 -21.31
CA SER A 216 41.73 21.10 -21.73
C SER A 216 42.17 20.32 -22.98
N ARG A 217 41.28 19.52 -23.57
CA ARG A 217 41.52 18.66 -24.73
C ARG A 217 40.57 19.04 -25.85
N GLU A 218 41.02 18.86 -27.10
CA GLU A 218 40.16 19.02 -28.26
C GLU A 218 39.12 17.88 -28.32
N LEU A 219 37.86 18.20 -28.09
CA LEU A 219 36.76 17.23 -28.11
C LEU A 219 35.92 17.41 -29.37
N LYS A 220 35.62 16.31 -30.08
CA LYS A 220 34.68 16.29 -31.22
C LYS A 220 33.29 15.86 -30.74
N ILE A 221 32.24 16.51 -31.22
CA ILE A 221 30.86 16.11 -30.96
C ILE A 221 30.37 15.25 -32.14
N GLU A 222 29.96 14.01 -31.85
CA GLU A 222 29.47 13.06 -32.85
C GLU A 222 28.00 12.74 -32.59
N ARG A 223 27.17 12.83 -33.62
CA ARG A 223 25.75 12.44 -33.54
C ARG A 223 25.57 11.03 -34.07
N GLN A 224 24.86 10.18 -33.32
CA GLN A 224 24.58 8.80 -33.70
C GLN A 224 23.16 8.67 -34.27
N SER A 225 23.07 8.40 -35.58
CA SER A 225 21.83 8.12 -36.29
C SER A 225 21.25 6.75 -35.89
N GLY A 226 19.94 6.66 -35.69
CA GLY A 226 19.23 5.42 -35.32
C GLY A 226 19.06 5.18 -33.81
N ALA A 227 19.51 6.10 -32.95
CA ALA A 227 19.19 6.03 -31.53
C ALA A 227 17.67 6.24 -31.34
N LYS A 228 16.97 5.27 -30.73
CA LYS A 228 15.57 5.43 -30.33
C LYS A 228 15.41 6.74 -29.56
N LYS A 229 14.37 7.53 -29.88
CA LYS A 229 13.92 8.64 -29.03
C LYS A 229 13.80 8.09 -27.60
N LEU A 230 14.68 8.53 -26.70
CA LEU A 230 14.45 8.36 -25.26
C LEU A 230 13.20 9.21 -24.98
N THR A 231 12.05 8.57 -24.85
CA THR A 231 10.80 9.26 -24.54
C THR A 231 10.91 9.83 -23.13
N ASP A 232 10.91 11.16 -23.01
CA ASP A 232 10.90 11.96 -21.77
C ASP A 232 9.57 11.85 -20.98
N ASP A 233 8.76 10.81 -21.25
CA ASP A 233 7.33 10.78 -20.92
C ASP A 233 6.98 10.15 -19.57
N LEU A 234 7.90 10.20 -18.61
CA LEU A 234 7.63 9.73 -17.27
C LEU A 234 7.98 10.85 -16.29
N PHE A 235 6.93 11.35 -15.65
CA PHE A 235 6.92 12.18 -14.43
C PHE A 235 7.01 13.70 -14.63
N SER A 236 5.85 14.33 -14.81
CA SER A 236 5.69 15.78 -14.60
C SER A 236 4.66 16.17 -13.54
N ASN A 237 3.80 15.28 -13.00
CA ASN A 237 2.64 15.73 -12.20
C ASN A 237 2.41 15.05 -10.82
N GLN A 238 3.28 14.14 -10.32
CA GLN A 238 3.03 13.44 -9.04
C GLN A 238 4.12 13.56 -7.96
N LEU A 239 5.33 14.00 -8.30
CA LEU A 239 6.36 14.26 -7.29
C LEU A 239 6.15 15.67 -6.74
N LYS A 240 5.97 15.77 -5.42
CA LYS A 240 6.04 17.06 -4.73
C LYS A 240 7.50 17.53 -4.80
N PHE A 241 7.78 18.47 -5.70
CA PHE A 241 9.00 19.24 -5.61
C PHE A 241 8.89 20.08 -4.34
N SER A 242 9.89 20.04 -3.47
CA SER A 242 9.99 21.06 -2.44
C SER A 242 10.10 22.40 -3.16
N ALA A 243 9.19 23.34 -2.85
CA ALA A 243 9.24 24.70 -3.39
C ALA A 243 10.53 25.46 -2.95
N GLU A 244 11.33 24.88 -2.06
CA GLU A 244 12.48 25.52 -1.41
C GLU A 244 13.85 24.97 -1.85
N TRP A 245 13.92 23.90 -2.66
CA TRP A 245 15.21 23.34 -3.11
C TRP A 245 15.50 23.63 -4.58
N HIS A 246 16.63 24.27 -4.83
CA HIS A 246 17.20 24.53 -6.16
C HIS A 246 18.71 24.28 -6.15
N SER A 247 19.26 23.93 -7.31
CA SER A 247 20.71 23.75 -7.47
C SER A 247 21.42 25.09 -7.27
N GLN A 248 22.34 25.17 -6.32
CA GLN A 248 23.11 26.39 -6.05
C GLN A 248 24.35 26.46 -6.94
N THR A 249 24.92 25.31 -7.30
CA THR A 249 26.09 25.24 -8.15
C THR A 249 25.69 25.45 -9.61
N LEU A 250 26.27 26.47 -10.25
CA LEU A 250 26.12 26.66 -11.69
C LEU A 250 26.73 25.49 -12.46
N LEU A 251 26.09 25.07 -13.55
CA LEU A 251 26.55 23.92 -14.34
C LEU A 251 28.01 24.07 -14.81
N ASP A 252 28.43 25.27 -15.20
CA ASP A 252 29.80 25.54 -15.64
C ASP A 252 30.81 25.37 -14.50
N GLU A 253 30.49 25.86 -13.30
CA GLU A 253 31.34 25.71 -12.10
C GLU A 253 31.47 24.23 -11.72
N GLY A 254 30.35 23.50 -11.71
CA GLY A 254 30.34 22.08 -11.40
C GLY A 254 31.17 21.26 -12.41
N ILE A 255 31.09 21.60 -13.70
CA ILE A 255 31.90 20.97 -14.76
C ILE A 255 33.39 21.20 -14.48
N GLU A 256 33.80 22.45 -14.23
CA GLU A 256 35.20 22.79 -13.95
C GLU A 256 35.75 22.03 -12.74
N ARG A 257 35.00 22.00 -11.63
CA ARG A 257 35.40 21.29 -10.41
C ARG A 257 35.51 19.78 -10.66
N THR A 258 34.62 19.22 -11.47
CA THR A 258 34.65 17.80 -11.84
C THR A 258 35.87 17.48 -12.71
N LEU A 259 36.10 18.24 -13.78
CA LEU A 259 37.24 18.03 -14.67
C LEU A 259 38.57 18.22 -13.93
N LYS A 260 38.68 19.25 -13.09
CA LYS A 260 39.86 19.49 -12.24
C LYS A 260 40.15 18.31 -11.31
N PHE A 261 39.14 17.68 -10.72
CA PHE A 261 39.34 16.51 -9.87
C PHE A 261 39.91 15.30 -10.61
N PHE A 262 39.51 15.11 -11.88
CA PHE A 262 40.00 14.02 -12.72
C PHE A 262 41.24 14.37 -13.56
N ALA A 263 41.73 15.61 -13.46
CA ALA A 263 42.92 16.06 -14.16
C ALA A 263 44.13 15.17 -13.81
N GLY A 264 44.86 14.71 -14.82
CA GLY A 264 46.04 13.85 -14.64
C GLY A 264 45.77 12.36 -14.39
N ARG A 265 44.50 11.90 -14.30
CA ARG A 265 44.23 10.45 -14.27
C ARG A 265 44.62 9.79 -15.59
N LYS A 266 45.60 8.90 -15.54
CA LYS A 266 45.94 8.01 -16.64
C LYS A 266 44.86 6.94 -16.79
N ARG A 267 44.54 6.58 -18.04
CA ARG A 267 43.64 5.47 -18.38
C ARG A 267 44.12 4.20 -17.68
N ALA A 268 43.26 3.55 -16.90
CA ALA A 268 43.45 2.13 -16.61
C ALA A 268 43.19 1.38 -17.92
N ALA A 269 44.14 0.57 -18.40
CA ALA A 269 43.97 -0.19 -19.64
C ALA A 269 42.78 -1.14 -19.49
N LEU A 270 41.64 -0.78 -20.11
CA LEU A 270 40.52 -1.70 -20.31
C LEU A 270 40.86 -2.63 -21.49
N PRO A 271 40.58 -3.94 -21.39
CA PRO A 271 40.73 -4.87 -22.50
C PRO A 271 39.91 -4.40 -23.72
N PRO A 272 40.41 -4.57 -24.96
CA PRO A 272 39.79 -4.05 -26.19
C PRO A 272 38.32 -4.47 -26.38
N GLU A 273 37.92 -5.63 -25.84
CA GLU A 273 36.57 -6.17 -25.94
C GLU A 273 35.52 -5.36 -25.17
N GLN A 274 35.89 -4.70 -24.06
CA GLN A 274 34.97 -3.87 -23.26
C GLN A 274 34.82 -2.44 -23.83
N GLU A 275 35.81 -1.98 -24.59
CA GLU A 275 35.79 -0.66 -25.24
C GLU A 275 34.83 -0.64 -26.44
N ALA A 276 34.71 -1.78 -27.13
CA ALA A 276 33.72 -1.99 -28.20
C ALA A 276 32.29 -2.11 -27.65
N SER A 277 32.07 -2.77 -26.50
CA SER A 277 30.72 -3.01 -25.95
C SER A 277 30.06 -1.75 -25.38
N LEU A 278 30.84 -0.83 -24.80
CA LEU A 278 30.33 0.42 -24.20
C LEU A 278 29.87 1.45 -25.25
N LEU A 279 30.36 1.33 -26.49
CA LEU A 279 30.00 2.20 -27.61
C LEU A 279 28.88 1.64 -28.50
N THR A 280 28.50 0.37 -28.32
CA THR A 280 27.53 -0.34 -29.17
C THR A 280 26.23 -0.74 -28.47
N SER A 281 26.12 -0.66 -27.14
CA SER A 281 24.90 -1.09 -26.43
C SER A 281 23.92 0.06 -26.12
N LEU A 282 23.25 0.58 -27.16
CA LEU A 282 21.80 0.81 -27.06
C LEU A 282 21.14 -0.52 -27.44
N PRO A 283 20.13 -1.02 -26.71
CA PRO A 283 19.58 -2.34 -26.99
C PRO A 283 18.98 -2.36 -28.41
N PRO A 284 19.32 -3.34 -29.26
CA PRO A 284 18.71 -3.44 -30.57
C PRO A 284 17.26 -3.91 -30.42
N VAL A 285 16.34 -3.17 -31.02
CA VAL A 285 15.01 -3.70 -31.37
C VAL A 285 15.07 -4.16 -32.82
N VAL A 286 15.04 -5.49 -32.94
CA VAL A 286 14.50 -6.34 -34.03
C VAL A 286 14.25 -5.68 -35.39
N GLY A 287 14.93 -6.19 -36.43
CA GLY A 287 14.58 -5.95 -37.84
C GLY A 287 15.45 -6.69 -38.87
N GLN A 288 15.21 -8.00 -39.04
CA GLN A 288 15.38 -8.88 -40.24
C GLN A 288 16.70 -8.84 -41.09
N PRO A 289 16.89 -9.76 -42.07
CA PRO A 289 17.67 -10.98 -41.86
C PRO A 289 18.96 -11.01 -42.70
N ARG A 290 20.03 -11.59 -42.16
CA ARG A 290 21.13 -12.12 -42.98
C ARG A 290 21.25 -13.62 -42.74
N ARG A 291 21.29 -14.36 -43.85
CA ARG A 291 21.34 -15.82 -43.92
C ARG A 291 22.49 -16.37 -43.07
N SER A 292 22.14 -16.96 -41.93
CA SER A 292 22.94 -17.99 -41.26
C SER A 292 22.02 -19.18 -40.97
N GLY A 293 21.98 -20.11 -41.93
CA GLY A 293 20.99 -21.19 -42.02
C GLY A 293 20.79 -22.06 -40.77
N PRO A 294 21.76 -22.28 -39.88
CA PRO A 294 21.53 -23.06 -38.65
C PRO A 294 21.24 -22.18 -37.42
N LEU A 295 22.00 -21.10 -37.21
CA LEU A 295 21.93 -20.28 -35.99
C LEU A 295 20.70 -19.35 -35.94
N VAL A 296 20.25 -18.84 -37.09
CA VAL A 296 19.02 -18.05 -37.15
C VAL A 296 17.80 -18.96 -37.03
N PHE A 297 17.84 -20.16 -37.60
CA PHE A 297 16.82 -21.17 -37.37
C PHE A 297 16.77 -21.62 -35.91
N LEU A 298 17.92 -21.82 -35.26
CA LEU A 298 17.98 -22.14 -33.83
C LEU A 298 17.46 -20.98 -32.97
N ALA A 299 17.83 -19.74 -33.27
CA ALA A 299 17.36 -18.56 -32.55
C ALA A 299 15.86 -18.30 -32.78
N LEU A 300 15.34 -18.49 -33.99
CA LEU A 300 13.91 -18.44 -34.30
C LEU A 300 13.16 -19.60 -33.65
N ALA A 301 13.70 -20.82 -33.66
CA ALA A 301 13.10 -21.95 -32.97
C ALA A 301 13.06 -21.72 -31.46
N VAL A 302 14.13 -21.18 -30.88
CA VAL A 302 14.20 -20.79 -29.47
C VAL A 302 13.23 -19.64 -29.16
N LEU A 303 13.09 -18.64 -30.02
CA LEU A 303 12.11 -17.55 -29.87
C LEU A 303 10.66 -18.03 -30.02
N ILE A 304 10.37 -18.89 -30.99
CA ILE A 304 9.06 -19.54 -31.18
C ILE A 304 8.75 -20.44 -29.99
N PHE A 305 9.76 -21.05 -29.37
CA PHE A 305 9.61 -21.86 -28.17
C PHE A 305 9.47 -21.02 -26.88
N LEU A 306 10.16 -19.88 -26.77
CA LEU A 306 10.11 -18.96 -25.62
C LEU A 306 8.91 -18.01 -25.63
N ALA A 307 8.40 -17.63 -26.81
CA ALA A 307 7.30 -16.68 -26.91
C ALA A 307 6.02 -17.17 -26.19
N PRO A 308 5.56 -18.43 -26.36
CA PRO A 308 4.43 -18.92 -25.59
C PRO A 308 4.74 -18.97 -24.09
N PHE A 309 5.99 -19.24 -23.69
CA PHE A 309 6.39 -19.19 -22.29
C PHE A 309 6.30 -17.77 -21.70
N LEU A 310 6.69 -16.74 -22.46
CA LEU A 310 6.49 -15.34 -22.08
C LEU A 310 5.00 -15.01 -21.91
N PHE A 311 4.13 -15.49 -22.80
CA PHE A 311 2.67 -15.32 -22.65
C PHE A 311 2.14 -16.03 -21.39
N LEU A 312 2.58 -17.25 -21.09
CA LEU A 312 2.24 -17.94 -19.83
C LEU A 312 2.68 -17.13 -18.61
N MET A 313 3.90 -16.58 -18.63
CA MET A 313 4.38 -15.73 -17.54
C MET A 313 3.50 -14.50 -17.38
N THR A 314 3.09 -13.85 -18.48
CA THR A 314 2.18 -12.68 -18.39
C THR A 314 0.82 -13.05 -17.81
N ASP A 315 0.19 -14.14 -18.26
CA ASP A 315 -1.10 -14.60 -17.73
C ASP A 315 -0.98 -15.00 -16.25
N PHE A 316 0.15 -15.60 -15.86
CA PHE A 316 0.43 -15.92 -14.46
C PHE A 316 0.56 -14.65 -13.59
N PHE A 317 1.31 -13.64 -14.04
CA PHE A 317 1.45 -12.38 -13.31
C PHE A 317 0.12 -11.61 -13.20
N TRP A 318 -0.61 -11.46 -14.31
CA TRP A 318 -1.90 -10.77 -14.33
C TRP A 318 -2.97 -11.51 -13.55
N GLY A 319 -3.01 -12.85 -13.65
CA GLY A 319 -3.87 -13.70 -12.84
C GLY A 319 -3.60 -13.52 -11.34
N GLY A 320 -2.34 -13.63 -10.92
CA GLY A 320 -1.95 -13.41 -9.53
C GLY A 320 -2.28 -12.02 -9.00
N TYR A 321 -2.04 -10.97 -9.80
CA TYR A 321 -2.40 -9.59 -9.44
C TYR A 321 -3.91 -9.42 -9.24
N HIS A 322 -4.73 -9.92 -10.16
CA HIS A 322 -6.18 -9.80 -10.07
C HIS A 322 -6.79 -10.66 -8.97
N LEU A 323 -6.21 -11.83 -8.68
CA LEU A 323 -6.57 -12.65 -7.53
C LEU A 323 -6.34 -11.87 -6.22
N GLN A 324 -5.14 -11.32 -6.02
CA GLN A 324 -4.82 -10.55 -4.81
C GLN A 324 -5.73 -9.32 -4.68
N LYS A 325 -6.02 -8.62 -5.79
CA LYS A 325 -6.96 -7.51 -5.79
C LYS A 325 -8.38 -7.94 -5.41
N SER A 326 -8.83 -9.10 -5.87
CA SER A 326 -10.15 -9.64 -5.53
C SER A 326 -10.24 -10.04 -4.06
N GLN A 327 -9.21 -10.67 -3.51
CA GLN A 327 -9.11 -11.01 -2.09
C GLN A 327 -9.18 -9.76 -1.21
N GLN A 328 -8.42 -8.71 -1.54
CA GLN A 328 -8.46 -7.46 -0.80
C GLN A 328 -9.83 -6.79 -0.88
N ALA A 329 -10.44 -6.77 -2.06
CA ALA A 329 -11.78 -6.18 -2.25
C ALA A 329 -12.85 -6.87 -1.40
N VAL A 330 -12.76 -8.19 -1.18
CA VAL A 330 -13.66 -8.89 -0.24
C VAL A 330 -13.45 -8.44 1.21
N LEU A 331 -12.19 -8.25 1.63
CA LEU A 331 -11.88 -7.73 2.97
C LEU A 331 -12.37 -6.30 3.16
N ASP A 332 -12.36 -5.51 2.09
CA ASP A 332 -12.85 -4.13 2.06
C ASP A 332 -14.37 -4.05 1.83
N LEU A 333 -15.07 -5.19 1.74
CA LEU A 333 -16.50 -5.30 1.41
C LEU A 333 -16.92 -4.70 0.04
N ASP A 334 -15.97 -4.44 -0.85
CA ASP A 334 -16.22 -4.04 -2.24
C ASP A 334 -16.45 -5.28 -3.13
N LEU A 335 -17.64 -5.87 -3.00
CA LEU A 335 -18.03 -7.09 -3.70
C LEU A 335 -18.06 -6.92 -5.23
N LYS A 336 -18.33 -5.71 -5.72
CA LYS A 336 -18.35 -5.39 -7.16
C LYS A 336 -16.95 -5.45 -7.76
N THR A 337 -15.96 -4.86 -7.09
CA THR A 337 -14.56 -4.98 -7.50
C THR A 337 -14.03 -6.40 -7.29
N ALA A 338 -14.48 -7.09 -6.24
CA ALA A 338 -14.15 -8.49 -6.00
C ALA A 338 -14.57 -9.37 -7.18
N LYS A 339 -15.84 -9.28 -7.62
CA LYS A 339 -16.39 -10.00 -8.79
C LYS A 339 -15.58 -9.75 -10.06
N ARG A 340 -15.41 -8.47 -10.43
CA ARG A 340 -14.73 -8.07 -11.67
C ARG A 340 -13.27 -8.53 -11.69
N SER A 341 -12.57 -8.45 -10.55
CA SER A 341 -11.19 -8.87 -10.44
C SER A 341 -11.07 -10.40 -10.43
N ALA A 342 -11.97 -11.11 -9.75
CA ALA A 342 -12.04 -12.57 -9.78
C ALA A 342 -12.22 -13.09 -11.21
N GLN A 343 -13.19 -12.56 -11.96
CA GLN A 343 -13.43 -12.97 -13.35
C GLN A 343 -12.23 -12.73 -14.27
N LYS A 344 -11.53 -11.59 -14.12
CA LYS A 344 -10.29 -11.30 -14.88
C LYS A 344 -9.17 -12.29 -14.52
N SER A 345 -9.08 -12.64 -13.24
CA SER A 345 -8.14 -13.63 -12.74
C SER A 345 -8.45 -15.03 -13.29
N THR A 346 -9.69 -15.50 -13.20
CA THR A 346 -10.15 -16.78 -13.76
C THR A 346 -9.81 -16.88 -15.24
N LYS A 347 -10.11 -15.84 -16.04
CA LYS A 347 -9.76 -15.82 -17.48
C LYS A 347 -8.27 -16.01 -17.73
N SER A 348 -7.42 -15.40 -16.91
CA SER A 348 -5.97 -15.50 -17.02
C SER A 348 -5.48 -16.90 -16.62
N PHE A 349 -5.99 -17.46 -15.53
CA PHE A 349 -5.63 -18.82 -15.11
C PHE A 349 -6.16 -19.92 -16.03
N VAL A 350 -7.32 -19.73 -16.68
CA VAL A 350 -7.81 -20.66 -17.72
C VAL A 350 -6.89 -20.65 -18.95
N ARG A 351 -6.46 -19.47 -19.41
CA ARG A 351 -5.47 -19.38 -20.50
C ARG A 351 -4.14 -20.00 -20.11
N LEU A 352 -3.67 -19.73 -18.89
CA LEU A 352 -2.45 -20.31 -18.35
C LEU A 352 -2.52 -21.84 -18.28
N GLN A 353 -3.64 -22.41 -17.82
CA GLN A 353 -3.82 -23.86 -17.73
C GLN A 353 -3.79 -24.54 -19.11
N LYS A 354 -4.56 -23.99 -20.07
CA LYS A 354 -4.55 -24.49 -21.46
C LYS A 354 -3.15 -24.40 -22.07
N GLY A 355 -2.52 -23.25 -21.88
CA GLY A 355 -1.19 -22.95 -22.37
C GLY A 355 -0.12 -23.88 -21.79
N LEU A 356 -0.14 -24.12 -20.47
CA LEU A 356 0.75 -25.07 -19.80
C LEU A 356 0.53 -26.51 -20.31
N GLY A 357 -0.72 -26.89 -20.61
CA GLY A 357 -1.07 -28.18 -21.19
C GLY A 357 -0.38 -28.46 -22.53
N TYR A 358 -0.21 -27.46 -23.39
CA TYR A 358 0.54 -27.62 -24.64
C TYR A 358 2.03 -27.97 -24.41
N PHE A 359 2.58 -27.62 -23.25
CA PHE A 359 3.96 -27.94 -22.87
C PHE A 359 4.10 -29.24 -22.09
N ALA A 360 3.01 -29.97 -21.81
CA ALA A 360 3.08 -31.21 -21.04
C ALA A 360 4.08 -32.25 -21.61
N PRO A 361 4.10 -32.53 -22.94
CA PRO A 361 5.06 -33.47 -23.51
C PRO A 361 6.52 -33.04 -23.34
N PHE A 362 6.77 -31.73 -23.27
CA PHE A 362 8.11 -31.18 -23.07
C PHE A 362 8.62 -31.39 -21.64
N PHE A 363 7.78 -31.17 -20.63
CA PHE A 363 8.12 -31.50 -19.24
C PHE A 363 8.32 -33.01 -19.05
N GLU A 364 7.56 -33.83 -19.76
CA GLU A 364 7.73 -35.28 -19.79
C GLU A 364 9.07 -35.69 -20.41
N LEU A 365 9.44 -35.10 -21.55
CA LEU A 365 10.72 -35.34 -22.23
C LEU A 365 11.93 -34.95 -21.37
N LEU A 366 11.86 -33.83 -20.65
CA LEU A 366 12.93 -33.36 -19.76
C LEU A 366 13.00 -34.08 -18.41
N GLY A 367 12.12 -35.06 -18.15
CA GLY A 367 12.03 -35.73 -16.85
C GLY A 367 11.52 -34.83 -15.72
N GLN A 368 10.91 -33.69 -16.04
CA GLN A 368 10.45 -32.66 -15.10
C GLN A 368 8.93 -32.75 -14.79
N ARG A 369 8.36 -33.97 -14.77
CA ARG A 369 6.93 -34.19 -14.53
C ARG A 369 6.43 -33.57 -13.21
N LYS A 370 7.26 -33.57 -12.17
CA LYS A 370 6.91 -32.98 -10.86
C LYS A 370 6.63 -31.47 -10.96
N ILE A 371 7.41 -30.73 -11.74
CA ILE A 371 7.24 -29.28 -11.92
C ILE A 371 5.91 -28.99 -12.65
N TYR A 372 5.61 -29.77 -13.69
CA TYR A 372 4.34 -29.66 -14.41
C TYR A 372 3.12 -29.93 -13.51
N GLN A 373 3.19 -30.98 -12.69
CA GLN A 373 2.13 -31.33 -11.74
C GLN A 373 1.94 -30.23 -10.69
N GLN A 374 3.02 -29.72 -10.09
CA GLN A 374 2.97 -28.62 -9.13
C GLN A 374 2.41 -27.34 -9.75
N GLY A 375 2.82 -27.00 -10.98
CA GLY A 375 2.28 -25.86 -11.72
C GLY A 375 0.78 -25.98 -11.93
N ASN A 376 0.30 -27.14 -12.36
CA ASN A 376 -1.14 -27.39 -12.52
C ASN A 376 -1.92 -27.34 -11.21
N GLN A 377 -1.36 -27.86 -10.11
CA GLN A 377 -1.98 -27.78 -8.79
C GLN A 377 -2.14 -26.32 -8.34
N ILE A 378 -1.11 -25.49 -8.50
CA ILE A 378 -1.17 -24.06 -8.15
C ILE A 378 -2.22 -23.34 -8.99
N ILE A 379 -2.25 -23.59 -10.30
CA ILE A 379 -3.23 -22.98 -11.21
C ILE A 379 -4.65 -23.42 -10.83
N SER A 380 -4.84 -24.71 -10.51
CA SER A 380 -6.11 -25.25 -10.06
C SER A 380 -6.58 -24.57 -8.77
N LEU A 381 -5.69 -24.43 -7.79
CA LEU A 381 -6.01 -23.75 -6.53
C LEU A 381 -6.37 -22.29 -6.73
N ALA A 382 -5.63 -21.60 -7.60
CA ALA A 382 -5.91 -20.22 -7.92
C ALA A 382 -7.29 -20.06 -8.58
N LYS A 383 -7.68 -20.99 -9.48
CA LYS A 383 -9.01 -21.02 -10.10
C LYS A 383 -10.13 -21.27 -9.09
N ILE A 384 -9.99 -22.30 -8.25
CA ILE A 384 -10.94 -22.61 -7.17
C ILE A 384 -11.12 -21.39 -6.26
N SER A 385 -10.02 -20.73 -5.90
CA SER A 385 -10.07 -19.50 -5.11
C SER A 385 -10.78 -18.36 -5.84
N THR A 386 -10.51 -18.14 -7.13
CA THR A 386 -11.18 -17.07 -7.89
C THR A 386 -12.65 -17.34 -8.10
N ASP A 387 -13.05 -18.59 -8.29
CA ASP A 387 -14.45 -18.96 -8.49
C ASP A 387 -15.23 -18.74 -7.18
N GLY A 388 -14.67 -19.14 -6.03
CA GLY A 388 -15.24 -18.80 -4.72
C GLY A 388 -15.39 -17.30 -4.49
N LEU A 389 -14.41 -16.49 -4.91
CA LEU A 389 -14.47 -15.02 -4.82
C LEU A 389 -15.50 -14.41 -5.78
N ALA A 390 -15.69 -14.98 -6.97
CA ALA A 390 -16.66 -14.51 -7.95
C ALA A 390 -18.09 -14.68 -7.41
N HIS A 391 -18.40 -15.81 -6.76
CA HIS A 391 -19.70 -16.05 -6.13
C HIS A 391 -19.98 -15.11 -4.94
N LEU A 392 -18.97 -14.72 -4.16
CA LEU A 392 -19.14 -13.63 -3.18
C LEU A 392 -19.47 -12.29 -3.84
N GLY A 393 -18.94 -12.09 -5.05
CA GLY A 393 -19.32 -10.97 -5.89
C GLY A 393 -20.78 -11.00 -6.35
N GLU A 394 -21.31 -12.18 -6.68
CA GLU A 394 -22.73 -12.37 -7.04
C GLU A 394 -23.66 -12.05 -5.86
N VAL A 395 -23.29 -12.45 -4.64
CA VAL A 395 -24.02 -12.08 -3.42
C VAL A 395 -24.18 -10.55 -3.30
N GLY A 396 -23.17 -9.78 -3.69
CA GLY A 396 -23.25 -8.32 -3.65
C GLY A 396 -24.34 -7.75 -4.56
N GLU A 397 -24.55 -8.35 -5.74
CA GLU A 397 -25.63 -7.95 -6.66
C GLU A 397 -26.99 -8.41 -6.13
N THR A 398 -27.11 -9.65 -5.65
CA THR A 398 -28.37 -10.15 -5.06
C THR A 398 -28.74 -9.40 -3.78
N MET A 399 -27.77 -8.90 -3.02
CA MET A 399 -28.00 -8.03 -1.86
C MET A 399 -28.58 -6.67 -2.28
N GLU A 400 -28.16 -6.12 -3.41
CA GLU A 400 -28.72 -4.87 -3.95
C GLU A 400 -30.19 -5.07 -4.34
N ASP A 401 -30.51 -6.18 -5.02
CA ASP A 401 -31.89 -6.57 -5.36
C ASP A 401 -32.74 -6.83 -4.11
N LEU A 402 -32.17 -7.50 -3.10
CA LEU A 402 -32.82 -7.73 -1.81
C LEU A 402 -33.12 -6.42 -1.08
N ALA A 403 -32.17 -5.49 -1.05
CA ALA A 403 -32.37 -4.18 -0.43
C ALA A 403 -33.45 -3.38 -1.17
N GLY A 404 -33.47 -3.42 -2.51
CA GLY A 404 -34.53 -2.84 -3.33
C GLY A 404 -35.91 -3.42 -3.03
N PHE A 405 -36.01 -4.75 -2.94
CA PHE A 405 -37.24 -5.45 -2.58
C PHE A 405 -37.72 -5.09 -1.16
N VAL A 406 -36.84 -5.14 -0.16
CA VAL A 406 -37.23 -4.93 1.25
C VAL A 406 -37.53 -3.46 1.52
N LEU A 407 -36.72 -2.52 1.02
CA LEU A 407 -36.75 -1.11 1.45
C LEU A 407 -37.44 -0.17 0.46
N LYS A 408 -37.50 -0.51 -0.84
CA LYS A 408 -37.99 0.39 -1.90
C LYS A 408 -39.26 -0.11 -2.61
N ASP A 409 -39.86 -1.18 -2.10
CA ASP A 409 -41.03 -1.84 -2.70
C ASP A 409 -40.81 -2.29 -4.16
N GLU A 410 -39.56 -2.59 -4.55
CA GLU A 410 -39.25 -3.08 -5.89
C GLU A 410 -39.79 -4.50 -6.10
N ALA A 411 -40.06 -4.88 -7.36
CA ALA A 411 -40.55 -6.22 -7.68
C ALA A 411 -39.46 -7.27 -7.43
N GLY A 412 -39.81 -8.38 -6.76
CA GLY A 412 -38.87 -9.46 -6.46
C GLY A 412 -39.53 -10.61 -5.71
N ASP A 413 -38.76 -11.67 -5.47
CA ASP A 413 -39.14 -12.81 -4.65
C ASP A 413 -38.10 -13.00 -3.55
N LEU A 414 -38.49 -12.66 -2.31
CA LEU A 414 -37.62 -12.74 -1.16
C LEU A 414 -37.04 -14.14 -0.96
N ALA A 415 -37.87 -15.19 -1.11
CA ALA A 415 -37.42 -16.56 -0.89
C ALA A 415 -36.39 -16.96 -1.95
N ALA A 416 -36.61 -16.56 -3.21
CA ALA A 416 -35.66 -16.80 -4.30
C ALA A 416 -34.34 -16.06 -4.06
N LEU A 417 -34.38 -14.76 -3.72
CA LEU A 417 -33.19 -13.94 -3.46
C LEU A 417 -32.36 -14.51 -2.30
N THR A 418 -33.01 -14.84 -1.18
CA THR A 418 -32.30 -15.41 -0.02
C THR A 418 -31.76 -16.81 -0.29
N SER A 419 -32.47 -17.62 -1.09
CA SER A 419 -32.00 -18.95 -1.47
C SER A 419 -30.79 -18.89 -2.40
N GLN A 420 -30.77 -17.93 -3.33
CA GLN A 420 -29.64 -17.69 -4.23
C GLN A 420 -28.40 -17.25 -3.44
N MET A 421 -28.54 -16.23 -2.58
CA MET A 421 -27.45 -15.79 -1.71
C MET A 421 -26.91 -16.92 -0.82
N ALA A 422 -27.79 -17.73 -0.24
CA ALA A 422 -27.39 -18.87 0.58
C ALA A 422 -26.64 -19.94 -0.23
N ALA A 423 -27.03 -20.16 -1.50
CA ALA A 423 -26.32 -21.06 -2.40
C ALA A 423 -24.94 -20.52 -2.78
N ASP A 424 -24.81 -19.22 -3.04
CA ASP A 424 -23.54 -18.57 -3.35
C ASP A 424 -22.58 -18.58 -2.15
N PHE A 425 -23.07 -18.27 -0.94
CA PHE A 425 -22.28 -18.41 0.29
C PHE A 425 -21.81 -19.84 0.52
N ASP A 426 -22.70 -20.82 0.34
CA ASP A 426 -22.35 -22.24 0.46
C ASP A 426 -21.30 -22.68 -0.57
N TYR A 427 -21.43 -22.20 -1.80
CA TYR A 427 -20.46 -22.45 -2.85
C TYR A 427 -19.09 -21.88 -2.49
N SER A 428 -19.02 -20.59 -2.13
CA SER A 428 -17.78 -19.94 -1.71
C SER A 428 -17.15 -20.63 -0.50
N TYR A 429 -17.96 -21.02 0.49
CA TYR A 429 -17.50 -21.79 1.65
C TYR A 429 -16.84 -23.11 1.24
N ARG A 430 -17.47 -23.88 0.33
CA ARG A 430 -16.91 -25.14 -0.20
C ARG A 430 -15.61 -24.91 -0.96
N GLN A 431 -15.55 -23.90 -1.84
CA GLN A 431 -14.32 -23.57 -2.58
C GLN A 431 -13.17 -23.22 -1.63
N PHE A 432 -13.42 -22.37 -0.64
CA PHE A 432 -12.40 -21.97 0.34
C PHE A 432 -11.98 -23.11 1.27
N SER A 433 -12.89 -24.04 1.58
CA SER A 433 -12.56 -25.27 2.30
C SER A 433 -11.60 -26.15 1.49
N LEU A 434 -11.84 -26.29 0.18
CA LEU A 434 -10.94 -27.03 -0.72
C LEU A 434 -9.58 -26.35 -0.85
N VAL A 435 -9.55 -25.02 -1.00
CA VAL A 435 -8.28 -24.25 -1.04
C VAL A 435 -7.49 -24.47 0.24
N GLN A 436 -8.12 -24.35 1.41
CA GLN A 436 -7.46 -24.55 2.69
C GLN A 436 -6.87 -25.96 2.81
N ALA A 437 -7.68 -26.99 2.53
CA ALA A 437 -7.27 -28.39 2.65
C ALA A 437 -6.09 -28.75 1.73
N GLU A 438 -6.00 -28.14 0.55
CA GLU A 438 -4.90 -28.38 -0.38
C GLU A 438 -3.64 -27.58 -0.03
N LEU A 439 -3.80 -26.36 0.50
CA LEU A 439 -2.69 -25.56 1.02
C LEU A 439 -2.01 -26.23 2.22
N GLU A 440 -2.76 -26.91 3.08
CA GLU A 440 -2.23 -27.66 4.23
C GLU A 440 -1.39 -28.88 3.83
N LYS A 441 -1.69 -29.51 2.68
CA LYS A 441 -0.98 -30.69 2.18
C LYS A 441 0.31 -30.37 1.43
N THR A 442 0.49 -29.13 0.98
CA THR A 442 1.55 -28.75 0.05
C THR A 442 2.74 -28.11 0.81
N GLN A 443 3.94 -28.71 0.74
CA GLN A 443 5.14 -28.10 1.31
C GLN A 443 5.39 -26.70 0.69
N THR A 444 5.60 -25.71 1.55
CA THR A 444 5.63 -24.29 1.23
C THR A 444 6.72 -23.95 0.22
N THR A 445 6.34 -23.78 -1.05
CA THR A 445 7.19 -23.12 -2.04
C THR A 445 7.11 -21.59 -1.86
N VAL A 446 8.13 -20.86 -2.32
CA VAL A 446 8.20 -19.38 -2.29
C VAL A 446 6.95 -18.72 -2.90
N TRP A 447 6.24 -19.40 -3.79
CA TRP A 447 5.03 -18.91 -4.43
C TRP A 447 3.77 -19.05 -3.56
N LEU A 448 3.67 -20.11 -2.74
CA LEU A 448 2.60 -20.26 -1.76
C LEU A 448 2.68 -19.18 -0.66
N ALA A 449 3.85 -18.60 -0.42
CA ALA A 449 4.00 -17.47 0.49
C ALA A 449 3.18 -16.22 0.07
N ARG A 450 2.89 -16.05 -1.23
CA ARG A 450 2.00 -14.96 -1.72
C ARG A 450 0.53 -15.19 -1.38
N PHE A 451 0.13 -16.44 -1.16
CA PHE A 451 -1.17 -16.80 -0.58
C PHE A 451 -1.18 -16.67 0.95
N GLY A 452 -0.04 -16.41 1.59
CA GLY A 452 0.10 -16.52 3.05
C GLY A 452 -0.87 -15.64 3.85
N ARG A 453 -1.14 -14.40 3.40
CA ARG A 453 -2.15 -13.54 4.04
C ARG A 453 -3.57 -14.06 3.88
N TRP A 454 -3.92 -14.52 2.68
CA TRP A 454 -5.24 -15.08 2.40
C TRP A 454 -5.47 -16.38 3.19
N GLN A 455 -4.47 -17.27 3.22
CA GLN A 455 -4.52 -18.53 3.97
C GLN A 455 -4.81 -18.31 5.46
N GLN A 456 -4.21 -17.29 6.08
CA GLN A 456 -4.46 -16.95 7.48
C GLN A 456 -5.89 -16.45 7.73
N GLN A 457 -6.55 -15.87 6.74
CA GLN A 457 -7.89 -15.31 6.85
C GLN A 457 -8.99 -16.32 6.45
N LEU A 458 -8.65 -17.39 5.73
CA LEU A 458 -9.61 -18.40 5.27
C LEU A 458 -10.52 -18.97 6.39
N PRO A 459 -10.02 -19.30 7.61
CA PRO A 459 -10.90 -19.80 8.67
C PRO A 459 -11.95 -18.77 9.11
N ALA A 460 -11.54 -17.51 9.30
CA ALA A 460 -12.45 -16.44 9.70
C ALA A 460 -13.48 -16.13 8.60
N ILE A 461 -13.05 -16.09 7.34
CA ILE A 461 -13.94 -15.89 6.20
C ILE A 461 -14.95 -17.03 6.12
N ARG A 462 -14.52 -18.29 6.26
CA ARG A 462 -15.43 -19.44 6.25
C ARG A 462 -16.47 -19.39 7.35
N GLN A 463 -16.08 -18.99 8.56
CA GLN A 463 -17.01 -18.79 9.67
C GLN A 463 -18.05 -17.72 9.31
N LEU A 464 -17.59 -16.55 8.83
CA LEU A 464 -18.47 -15.46 8.39
C LEU A 464 -19.44 -15.90 7.28
N LEU A 465 -19.00 -16.72 6.33
CA LEU A 465 -19.87 -17.25 5.28
C LEU A 465 -20.94 -18.19 5.83
N GLY A 466 -20.58 -19.02 6.81
CA GLY A 466 -21.53 -19.87 7.52
C GLY A 466 -22.59 -19.05 8.26
N ASP A 467 -22.15 -18.04 9.00
CA ASP A 467 -23.01 -17.15 9.77
C ASP A 467 -23.92 -16.30 8.84
N ALA A 468 -23.35 -15.77 7.75
CA ALA A 468 -24.09 -15.01 6.75
C ALA A 468 -25.14 -15.87 6.02
N LYS A 469 -24.81 -17.12 5.69
CA LYS A 469 -25.77 -18.09 5.14
C LYS A 469 -26.92 -18.35 6.12
N ALA A 470 -26.62 -18.58 7.39
CA ALA A 470 -27.64 -18.80 8.41
C ALA A 470 -28.56 -17.57 8.54
N LEU A 471 -27.97 -16.37 8.61
CA LEU A 471 -28.73 -15.12 8.70
C LEU A 471 -29.65 -14.93 7.49
N VAL A 472 -29.14 -15.08 6.27
CA VAL A 472 -29.92 -14.89 5.04
C VAL A 472 -31.08 -15.88 4.95
N LEU A 473 -30.90 -17.13 5.38
CA LEU A 473 -31.99 -18.12 5.42
C LEU A 473 -33.08 -17.78 6.45
N THR A 474 -32.74 -17.00 7.48
CA THR A 474 -33.72 -16.53 8.49
C THR A 474 -34.42 -15.23 8.10
N LEU A 475 -33.89 -14.47 7.12
CA LEU A 475 -34.48 -13.20 6.70
C LEU A 475 -35.96 -13.28 6.35
N PRO A 476 -36.46 -14.27 5.57
CA PRO A 476 -37.88 -14.34 5.22
C PRO A 476 -38.80 -14.42 6.45
N GLU A 477 -38.35 -15.11 7.50
CA GLU A 477 -39.08 -15.15 8.76
C GLU A 477 -38.98 -13.81 9.50
N LEU A 478 -37.80 -13.19 9.54
CA LEU A 478 -37.59 -11.92 10.23
C LEU A 478 -38.39 -10.78 9.59
N THR A 479 -38.49 -10.72 8.28
CA THR A 479 -39.19 -9.65 7.53
C THR A 479 -40.68 -9.95 7.31
N GLY A 480 -41.31 -10.75 8.18
CA GLY A 480 -42.76 -10.94 8.18
C GLY A 480 -43.32 -11.74 7.00
N GLY A 481 -42.59 -12.75 6.52
CA GLY A 481 -42.92 -13.50 5.29
C GLY A 481 -44.35 -14.02 5.18
N ARG A 482 -44.98 -14.49 6.28
CA ARG A 482 -46.40 -14.94 6.30
C ARG A 482 -47.32 -14.04 7.13
N GLN A 483 -46.76 -13.21 8.00
CA GLN A 483 -47.50 -12.40 8.96
C GLN A 483 -46.74 -11.10 9.18
N LYS A 484 -47.49 -10.01 9.36
CA LYS A 484 -46.94 -8.72 9.74
C LYS A 484 -46.12 -8.86 11.04
N LYS A 485 -44.87 -8.38 11.03
CA LYS A 485 -43.97 -8.39 12.18
C LYS A 485 -43.48 -6.99 12.49
N THR A 486 -43.63 -6.56 13.73
CA THR A 486 -43.14 -5.27 14.23
C THR A 486 -42.03 -5.51 15.24
N TYR A 487 -40.91 -4.81 15.11
CA TYR A 487 -39.78 -4.87 16.03
C TYR A 487 -39.61 -3.55 16.76
N LEU A 488 -39.30 -3.63 18.05
CA LEU A 488 -38.84 -2.50 18.84
C LEU A 488 -37.33 -2.36 18.66
N VAL A 489 -36.86 -1.23 18.18
CA VAL A 489 -35.42 -0.92 18.08
C VAL A 489 -35.09 0.11 19.14
N LEU A 490 -34.30 -0.27 20.14
CA LEU A 490 -33.82 0.62 21.19
C LEU A 490 -32.64 1.43 20.66
N LEU A 491 -32.75 2.75 20.66
CA LEU A 491 -31.68 3.65 20.23
C LEU A 491 -30.97 4.21 21.46
N GLN A 492 -29.76 3.72 21.69
CA GLN A 492 -29.05 3.85 22.96
C GLN A 492 -27.91 4.89 22.89
N ASN A 493 -27.88 5.78 23.89
CA ASN A 493 -26.76 6.67 24.15
C ASN A 493 -25.73 5.99 25.05
N ASN A 494 -24.63 5.52 24.46
CA ASN A 494 -23.55 4.84 25.19
C ASN A 494 -22.70 5.77 26.07
N HIS A 495 -22.96 7.08 26.13
CA HIS A 495 -22.35 8.02 27.08
C HIS A 495 -23.06 8.02 28.44
N GLU A 496 -24.33 7.65 28.46
CA GLU A 496 -25.09 7.42 29.67
C GLU A 496 -25.21 5.92 29.91
N LEU A 497 -24.25 5.38 30.66
CA LEU A 497 -24.07 3.94 30.72
C LEU A 497 -25.29 3.22 31.29
N ARG A 498 -25.72 2.20 30.53
CA ARG A 498 -26.63 1.13 30.97
C ARG A 498 -26.05 -0.20 30.50
N PRO A 499 -26.33 -1.33 31.19
CA PRO A 499 -25.70 -2.61 30.92
C PRO A 499 -25.75 -3.10 29.47
N THR A 500 -26.82 -2.81 28.72
CA THR A 500 -26.97 -3.32 27.34
C THR A 500 -26.43 -2.43 26.23
N GLY A 501 -25.79 -1.30 26.56
CA GLY A 501 -25.15 -0.45 25.56
C GLY A 501 -25.42 1.05 25.69
N GLY A 502 -26.23 1.49 26.64
CA GLY A 502 -26.49 2.90 26.90
C GLY A 502 -27.93 3.22 27.30
N PHE A 503 -28.18 4.47 27.66
CA PHE A 503 -29.50 5.01 27.99
C PHE A 503 -30.40 5.00 26.75
N ILE A 504 -31.67 4.57 26.90
CA ILE A 504 -32.61 4.51 25.79
C ILE A 504 -33.29 5.88 25.68
N GLY A 505 -32.77 6.78 24.86
CA GLY A 505 -33.36 8.12 24.65
C GLY A 505 -34.50 8.12 23.65
N SER A 506 -34.48 7.19 22.71
CA SER A 506 -35.54 7.04 21.71
C SER A 506 -35.69 5.57 21.32
N PHE A 507 -36.80 5.23 20.69
CA PHE A 507 -37.01 3.92 20.11
C PHE A 507 -37.65 4.02 18.74
N ALA A 508 -37.40 3.02 17.90
CA ALA A 508 -38.09 2.87 16.63
C ALA A 508 -39.01 1.65 16.64
N LEU A 509 -40.14 1.76 15.96
CA LEU A 509 -41.01 0.63 15.63
C LEU A 509 -40.89 0.37 14.13
N VAL A 510 -40.28 -0.77 13.80
CA VAL A 510 -40.00 -1.16 12.43
C VAL A 510 -40.91 -2.32 12.07
N THR A 511 -41.78 -2.11 11.09
CA THR A 511 -42.76 -3.12 10.71
C THR A 511 -42.53 -3.65 9.32
N PHE A 512 -42.51 -4.97 9.22
CA PHE A 512 -42.43 -5.69 7.96
C PHE A 512 -43.73 -6.45 7.66
N ASP A 513 -44.13 -6.48 6.39
CA ASP A 513 -45.19 -7.34 5.87
C ASP A 513 -44.74 -8.00 4.57
N ARG A 514 -44.90 -9.33 4.48
CA ARG A 514 -44.57 -10.12 3.28
C ARG A 514 -43.17 -9.83 2.73
N GLY A 515 -42.20 -9.61 3.60
CA GLY A 515 -40.82 -9.35 3.22
C GLY A 515 -40.44 -7.88 3.03
N ARG A 516 -41.40 -6.96 3.16
CA ARG A 516 -41.18 -5.53 2.87
C ARG A 516 -41.30 -4.68 4.10
N LEU A 517 -40.50 -3.62 4.19
CA LEU A 517 -40.66 -2.57 5.18
C LEU A 517 -41.91 -1.76 4.83
N VAL A 518 -42.91 -1.79 5.71
CA VAL A 518 -44.20 -1.11 5.49
C VAL A 518 -44.43 0.06 6.44
N ASP A 519 -43.70 0.12 7.55
CA ASP A 519 -43.78 1.21 8.51
C ASP A 519 -42.46 1.35 9.27
N PHE A 520 -42.03 2.58 9.49
CA PHE A 520 -40.84 2.93 10.24
C PHE A 520 -41.14 4.22 11.03
N GLU A 521 -41.30 4.07 12.33
CA GLU A 521 -41.68 5.16 13.22
C GLU A 521 -40.61 5.31 14.29
N VAL A 522 -40.15 6.54 14.55
CA VAL A 522 -39.21 6.85 15.63
C VAL A 522 -39.92 7.75 16.63
N GLN A 523 -39.82 7.42 17.91
CA GLN A 523 -40.40 8.20 19.00
C GLN A 523 -39.36 8.46 20.08
N ASP A 524 -39.48 9.62 20.71
CA ASP A 524 -38.84 9.90 21.98
C ASP A 524 -39.41 8.96 23.06
N VAL A 525 -38.53 8.42 23.91
CA VAL A 525 -38.93 7.47 24.96
C VAL A 525 -39.89 8.10 25.98
N TYR A 526 -39.79 9.40 26.25
CA TYR A 526 -40.61 10.11 27.22
C TYR A 526 -42.08 10.15 26.81
N ASN A 527 -42.37 10.10 25.50
CA ASN A 527 -43.74 10.00 25.00
C ASN A 527 -44.40 8.68 25.40
N ALA A 528 -43.64 7.58 25.45
CA ALA A 528 -44.13 6.29 25.92
C ALA A 528 -44.21 6.27 27.45
N ASP A 529 -43.14 6.65 28.14
CA ASP A 529 -43.06 6.67 29.61
C ASP A 529 -44.24 7.44 30.22
N GLY A 530 -44.60 8.60 29.67
CA GLY A 530 -45.71 9.43 30.16
C GLY A 530 -47.10 8.77 30.10
N GLN A 531 -47.25 7.64 29.41
CA GLN A 531 -48.50 6.91 29.26
C GLN A 531 -48.64 5.70 30.20
N LEU A 532 -47.58 5.34 30.95
CA LEU A 532 -47.64 4.21 31.89
C LEU A 532 -48.71 4.44 32.96
N LYS A 533 -49.61 3.46 33.10
CA LYS A 533 -50.63 3.49 34.15
C LYS A 533 -50.15 2.74 35.39
N GLY A 534 -49.88 3.48 36.46
CA GLY A 534 -49.52 2.93 37.77
C GLY A 534 -48.02 3.03 38.06
N HIS A 535 -47.59 2.26 39.06
CA HIS A 535 -46.22 2.27 39.58
C HIS A 535 -45.56 0.91 39.39
N VAL A 536 -44.34 0.92 38.87
CA VAL A 536 -43.46 -0.22 38.75
C VAL A 536 -42.22 0.08 39.58
N GLU A 537 -41.99 -0.72 40.62
CA GLU A 537 -40.86 -0.48 41.53
C GLU A 537 -39.52 -0.67 40.79
N PRO A 538 -38.65 0.35 40.74
CA PRO A 538 -37.35 0.24 40.10
C PRO A 538 -36.38 -0.63 40.89
N PRO A 539 -35.37 -1.24 40.24
CA PRO A 539 -34.27 -1.91 40.93
C PRO A 539 -33.63 -0.99 41.98
N ALA A 540 -33.27 -1.54 43.14
CA ALA A 540 -32.75 -0.74 44.25
C ALA A 540 -31.54 0.13 43.87
N ALA A 541 -30.69 -0.34 42.95
CA ALA A 541 -29.56 0.42 42.43
C ALA A 541 -30.02 1.62 41.57
N LEU A 542 -31.00 1.43 40.69
CA LEU A 542 -31.56 2.49 39.86
C LEU A 542 -32.15 3.60 40.76
N LYS A 543 -32.95 3.22 41.75
CA LYS A 543 -33.55 4.13 42.73
C LYS A 543 -32.51 4.91 43.53
N LYS A 544 -31.45 4.24 43.99
CA LYS A 544 -30.41 4.85 44.84
C LYS A 544 -29.51 5.81 44.07
N TYR A 545 -29.09 5.44 42.86
CA TYR A 545 -28.04 6.17 42.13
C TYR A 545 -28.58 7.16 41.11
N LEU A 546 -29.74 6.88 40.50
CA LEU A 546 -30.37 7.78 39.54
C LEU A 546 -31.56 8.55 40.13
N GLY A 547 -31.97 8.23 41.35
CA GLY A 547 -33.10 8.90 42.02
C GLY A 547 -34.45 8.60 41.39
N GLU A 548 -34.53 7.58 40.52
CA GLU A 548 -35.76 7.21 39.83
C GLU A 548 -36.77 6.65 40.82
N ALA A 549 -37.90 7.35 40.96
CA ALA A 549 -38.98 6.93 41.85
C ALA A 549 -39.78 5.77 41.26
N ASN A 550 -39.97 5.76 39.94
CA ASN A 550 -40.71 4.77 39.18
C ASN A 550 -39.81 4.15 38.10
N TRP A 551 -40.11 2.94 37.64
CA TRP A 551 -39.38 2.29 36.55
C TRP A 551 -40.10 2.45 35.21
N TRP A 552 -39.33 2.70 34.16
CA TRP A 552 -39.80 3.14 32.85
C TRP A 552 -39.10 2.39 31.71
N LEU A 553 -39.61 2.52 30.48
CA LEU A 553 -38.98 1.96 29.29
C LEU A 553 -37.54 2.44 29.10
N ARG A 554 -37.26 3.73 29.37
CA ARG A 554 -35.92 4.34 29.21
C ARG A 554 -34.79 3.66 29.99
N ASP A 555 -35.13 3.01 31.11
CA ASP A 555 -34.21 2.28 31.99
C ASP A 555 -34.54 0.78 32.06
N SER A 556 -35.38 0.28 31.15
CA SER A 556 -35.77 -1.13 31.10
C SER A 556 -34.57 -2.07 30.86
N ASN A 557 -33.45 -1.53 30.38
CA ASN A 557 -32.22 -2.26 30.11
C ASN A 557 -31.21 -2.32 31.28
N TRP A 558 -31.69 -2.22 32.51
CA TRP A 558 -30.85 -2.31 33.72
C TRP A 558 -30.26 -3.70 34.02
N ASP A 559 -30.62 -4.73 33.23
CA ASP A 559 -30.05 -6.08 33.35
C ASP A 559 -28.98 -6.31 32.29
N PRO A 560 -27.77 -6.82 32.63
CA PRO A 560 -26.75 -7.14 31.65
C PRO A 560 -27.14 -8.26 30.68
N ASP A 561 -28.10 -9.14 31.04
CA ASP A 561 -28.65 -10.13 30.13
C ASP A 561 -29.59 -9.46 29.12
N PHE A 562 -29.13 -9.35 27.87
CA PHE A 562 -29.91 -8.67 26.82
C PHE A 562 -31.28 -9.31 26.57
N PRO A 563 -31.45 -10.64 26.48
CA PRO A 563 -32.77 -11.26 26.36
C PRO A 563 -33.74 -10.85 27.47
N THR A 564 -33.28 -10.80 28.72
CA THR A 564 -34.08 -10.33 29.86
C THR A 564 -34.46 -8.86 29.72
N SER A 565 -33.51 -7.99 29.39
CA SER A 565 -33.74 -6.56 29.15
C SER A 565 -34.66 -6.31 27.95
N ALA A 566 -34.54 -7.10 26.88
CA ALA A 566 -35.39 -7.03 25.68
C ALA A 566 -36.84 -7.40 25.98
N GLN A 567 -37.08 -8.49 26.72
CA GLN A 567 -38.43 -8.86 27.15
C GLN A 567 -39.06 -7.78 28.02
N ARG A 568 -38.26 -7.16 28.90
CA ARG A 568 -38.70 -6.07 29.75
C ARG A 568 -39.05 -4.81 28.96
N ALA A 569 -38.22 -4.43 27.98
CA ALA A 569 -38.50 -3.30 27.10
C ALA A 569 -39.80 -3.51 26.30
N ALA A 570 -40.00 -4.72 25.74
CA ALA A 570 -41.24 -5.07 25.06
C ALA A 570 -42.46 -5.00 25.99
N TRP A 571 -42.31 -5.41 27.25
CA TRP A 571 -43.36 -5.31 28.27
C TRP A 571 -43.69 -3.86 28.60
N PHE A 572 -42.69 -3.00 28.83
CA PHE A 572 -42.91 -1.58 29.11
C PHE A 572 -43.60 -0.89 27.95
N LEU A 573 -43.12 -1.09 26.71
CA LEU A 573 -43.77 -0.57 25.51
C LEU A 573 -45.25 -0.96 25.46
N GLN A 574 -45.59 -2.22 25.77
CA GLN A 574 -46.98 -2.68 25.80
C GLN A 574 -47.80 -2.00 26.90
N LYS A 575 -47.23 -1.79 28.09
CA LYS A 575 -47.94 -1.16 29.22
C LYS A 575 -48.10 0.34 29.07
N GLU A 576 -47.15 0.99 28.43
CA GLU A 576 -47.13 2.41 28.15
C GLU A 576 -48.02 2.74 26.95
N THR A 577 -47.82 2.07 25.81
CA THR A 577 -48.45 2.46 24.54
C THR A 577 -49.58 1.54 24.08
N GLY A 578 -49.75 0.39 24.72
CA GLY A 578 -50.67 -0.67 24.26
C GLY A 578 -50.18 -1.47 23.05
N ARG A 579 -49.02 -1.13 22.48
CA ARG A 579 -48.47 -1.79 21.28
C ARG A 579 -47.64 -3.01 21.67
N SER A 580 -47.82 -4.10 20.92
CA SER A 580 -47.03 -5.33 21.10
C SER A 580 -46.06 -5.51 19.94
N VAL A 581 -44.91 -6.11 20.20
CA VAL A 581 -43.85 -6.33 19.21
C VAL A 581 -43.43 -7.80 19.16
N ASN A 582 -42.90 -8.23 18.02
CA ASN A 582 -42.45 -9.59 17.76
C ASN A 582 -40.99 -9.83 18.16
N GLY A 583 -40.23 -8.76 18.39
CA GLY A 583 -38.86 -8.84 18.85
C GLY A 583 -38.30 -7.47 19.21
N VAL A 584 -37.13 -7.48 19.85
CA VAL A 584 -36.42 -6.26 20.25
C VAL A 584 -35.00 -6.31 19.71
N LEU A 585 -34.59 -5.21 19.10
CA LEU A 585 -33.25 -4.92 18.61
C LEU A 585 -32.70 -3.75 19.43
N ALA A 586 -31.38 -3.64 19.54
CA ALA A 586 -30.74 -2.47 20.14
C ALA A 586 -29.60 -2.01 19.26
N SER A 587 -29.45 -0.69 19.16
CA SER A 587 -28.38 -0.02 18.45
C SER A 587 -27.87 1.14 19.30
N ASN A 588 -26.57 1.39 19.28
CA ASN A 588 -25.96 2.53 19.94
C ASN A 588 -25.27 3.45 18.94
N LEU A 589 -24.77 4.60 19.41
CA LEU A 589 -24.11 5.59 18.56
C LEU A 589 -22.86 5.04 17.87
N PHE A 590 -22.16 4.08 18.49
CA PHE A 590 -21.00 3.44 17.88
C PHE A 590 -21.37 2.62 16.63
N LEU A 591 -22.44 1.81 16.70
CA LEU A 591 -22.93 1.07 15.54
C LEU A 591 -23.36 2.03 14.42
N ALA A 592 -24.09 3.09 14.76
CA ALA A 592 -24.48 4.12 13.79
C ALA A 592 -23.27 4.81 13.13
N GLN A 593 -22.20 5.09 13.89
CA GLN A 593 -20.95 5.63 13.37
C GLN A 593 -20.24 4.68 12.40
N GLN A 594 -20.22 3.38 12.71
CA GLN A 594 -19.65 2.36 11.80
C GLN A 594 -20.44 2.25 10.51
N LEU A 595 -21.77 2.29 10.59
CA LEU A 595 -22.64 2.28 9.41
C LEU A 595 -22.39 3.53 8.53
N LEU A 596 -22.25 4.72 9.12
CA LEU A 596 -21.90 5.95 8.38
C LEU A 596 -20.49 5.90 7.77
N THR A 597 -19.55 5.22 8.43
CA THR A 597 -18.19 5.04 7.88
C THR A 597 -18.24 4.23 6.58
N ALA A 598 -19.13 3.23 6.51
CA ALA A 598 -19.33 2.41 5.32
C ALA A 598 -20.23 3.08 4.26
N ALA A 599 -21.32 3.73 4.69
CA ALA A 599 -22.31 4.32 3.81
C ALA A 599 -21.90 5.69 3.23
N GLY A 600 -20.97 6.39 3.88
CA GLY A 600 -20.60 7.76 3.55
C GLY A 600 -21.47 8.80 4.27
N GLU A 601 -21.29 10.06 3.91
CA GLU A 601 -22.05 11.18 4.49
C GLU A 601 -23.54 11.12 4.10
N ILE A 602 -24.41 11.46 5.04
CA ILE A 602 -25.85 11.57 4.84
C ILE A 602 -26.27 13.02 5.02
N GLN A 603 -26.97 13.57 4.03
CA GLN A 603 -27.64 14.87 4.19
C GLN A 603 -28.97 14.66 4.91
N LEU A 604 -29.19 15.38 6.01
CA LEU A 604 -30.48 15.47 6.68
C LEU A 604 -31.19 16.75 6.22
N PRO A 605 -32.20 16.68 5.34
CA PRO A 605 -32.86 17.85 4.79
C PRO A 605 -33.56 18.70 5.86
N ASP A 606 -34.17 18.04 6.84
CA ASP A 606 -34.95 18.70 7.91
C ASP A 606 -34.09 19.56 8.84
N PHE A 607 -32.79 19.28 8.89
CA PHE A 607 -31.81 20.00 9.70
C PHE A 607 -30.86 20.86 8.85
N ASP A 608 -30.94 20.78 7.52
CA ASP A 608 -29.97 21.35 6.56
C ASP A 608 -28.50 21.03 6.90
N GLU A 609 -28.26 19.83 7.45
CA GLU A 609 -26.94 19.42 7.93
C GLU A 609 -26.45 18.11 7.29
N LYS A 610 -25.13 18.01 7.14
CA LYS A 610 -24.46 16.78 6.74
C LYS A 610 -23.99 16.02 7.96
N ILE A 611 -24.48 14.80 8.10
CA ILE A 611 -24.06 13.86 9.13
C ILE A 611 -23.02 12.90 8.55
N THR A 612 -21.92 12.79 9.26
CA THR A 612 -20.75 11.98 8.95
C THR A 612 -20.42 11.15 10.19
N ALA A 613 -19.61 10.10 10.01
CA ALA A 613 -19.09 9.35 11.16
C ALA A 613 -18.33 10.24 12.17
N ALA A 614 -17.74 11.35 11.72
CA ALA A 614 -16.96 12.24 12.58
C ALA A 614 -17.81 13.19 13.44
N ASN A 615 -18.99 13.60 12.95
CA ASN A 615 -19.83 14.59 13.63
C ASN A 615 -21.18 14.05 14.12
N LEU A 616 -21.51 12.77 13.83
CA LEU A 616 -22.77 12.15 14.28
C LEU A 616 -22.99 12.37 15.78
N PHE A 617 -21.95 12.16 16.58
CA PHE A 617 -22.00 12.31 18.03
C PHE A 617 -22.32 13.77 18.43
N ASP A 618 -21.44 14.70 18.06
CA ASP A 618 -21.58 16.12 18.40
C ASP A 618 -22.96 16.69 17.99
N ARG A 619 -23.47 16.25 16.83
CA ARG A 619 -24.78 16.69 16.34
C ARG A 619 -25.93 16.03 17.08
N ALA A 620 -25.87 14.73 17.34
CA ALA A 620 -26.90 14.04 18.12
C ALA A 620 -27.02 14.65 19.52
N GLU A 621 -25.90 14.96 20.17
CA GLU A 621 -25.87 15.60 21.49
C GLU A 621 -26.36 17.05 21.43
N TYR A 622 -25.93 17.83 20.44
CA TYR A 622 -26.43 19.20 20.25
C TYR A 622 -27.95 19.25 20.12
N TYR A 623 -28.57 18.38 19.32
CA TYR A 623 -30.02 18.36 19.15
C TYR A 623 -30.76 17.75 20.34
N ALA A 624 -30.13 16.83 21.09
CA ALA A 624 -30.72 16.25 22.29
C ALA A 624 -30.67 17.20 23.50
N GLU A 625 -29.62 18.02 23.66
CA GLU A 625 -29.42 18.85 24.85
C GLU A 625 -29.63 20.36 24.63
N VAL A 626 -29.18 20.89 23.49
CA VAL A 626 -29.12 22.35 23.24
C VAL A 626 -30.25 22.81 22.31
N GLY A 627 -30.58 22.00 21.30
CA GLY A 627 -31.67 22.23 20.37
C GLY A 627 -33.04 21.75 20.85
N PHE A 628 -33.11 21.16 22.04
CA PHE A 628 -34.36 20.65 22.63
C PHE A 628 -35.28 21.81 23.01
N PHE A 629 -36.24 22.14 22.13
CA PHE A 629 -37.40 22.96 22.48
C PHE A 629 -38.57 22.03 22.84
N PRO A 630 -39.12 22.10 24.05
CA PRO A 630 -40.27 21.28 24.46
C PRO A 630 -41.56 21.62 23.72
#